data_AF-A0A2M9Q0L6-F1
#
_entry.id   AF-A0A2M9Q0L6-F1
#
_cell.length_a   1.000
_cell.length_b   1.000
_cell.length_c   1.000
_cell.angle_alpha   90.00
_cell.angle_beta   90.00
_cell.angle_gamma   90.00
#
_symmetry.space_group_name_H-M   'P 1'
#
loop_
_entity.id
_entity.type
_entity.pdbx_description
1 polymer ?
#
loop_
_entity_poly.entity_id
_entity_poly.type
_entity_poly.pdbx_seq_one_letter_code
_entity_poly.pdbx_strand_id
1 'polypeptide(L)' 'MSNTNLTKEEIIAAWRDPAVREKFNSVPVHPSGKTFGELTEEELAHVQGASDVKPETSPACAIGTVIAITYSLKYCK' A
#
# COMPACT_ATOMS: atom_id res chain seq x y z
N MET A 1 0.15 -25.57 -26.37
CA MET A 1 0.86 -24.31 -26.07
C MET A 1 0.53 -23.29 -27.13
N SER A 2 -0.12 -22.18 -26.77
CA SER A 2 -0.39 -21.08 -27.70
C SER A 2 0.90 -20.29 -27.94
N ASN A 3 1.43 -20.32 -29.16
CA ASN A 3 2.55 -19.48 -29.58
C ASN A 3 2.00 -18.11 -29.99
N THR A 4 1.79 -17.22 -29.04
CA THR A 4 1.62 -15.79 -29.31
C THR A 4 3.00 -15.16 -29.44
N ASN A 5 3.45 -14.88 -30.67
CA ASN A 5 4.69 -14.15 -30.95
C ASN A 5 4.54 -12.68 -30.49
N LEU A 6 4.62 -12.44 -29.19
CA LEU A 6 4.72 -11.10 -28.61
C LEU A 6 6.16 -10.61 -28.78
N THR A 7 6.31 -9.37 -29.22
CA THR A 7 7.62 -8.70 -29.25
C THR A 7 8.12 -8.47 -27.83
N LYS A 8 9.44 -8.31 -27.67
CA LYS A 8 10.03 -8.09 -26.34
C LYS A 8 9.50 -6.81 -25.72
N GLU A 9 9.26 -5.81 -26.55
CA GLU A 9 8.73 -4.50 -26.20
C GLU A 9 7.29 -4.61 -25.69
N GLU A 10 6.44 -5.40 -26.36
CA GLU A 10 5.08 -5.67 -25.91
C GLU A 10 5.04 -6.44 -24.59
N ILE A 11 5.95 -7.40 -24.39
CA ILE A 11 6.09 -8.13 -23.13
C ILE A 11 6.46 -7.17 -21.99
N ILE A 12 7.45 -6.31 -22.21
CA ILE A 12 7.87 -5.32 -21.21
C ILE A 12 6.76 -4.31 -20.92
N ALA A 13 6.04 -3.86 -21.95
CA ALA A 13 4.91 -2.95 -21.79
C ALA A 13 3.76 -3.60 -20.99
N ALA A 14 3.44 -4.87 -21.28
CA ALA A 14 2.44 -5.64 -20.55
C ALA A 14 2.85 -5.94 -19.10
N TRP A 15 4.13 -6.10 -18.80
CA TRP A 15 4.60 -6.23 -17.42
C TRP A 15 4.56 -4.90 -16.66
N ARG A 16 4.71 -3.77 -17.35
CA ARG A 16 4.71 -2.43 -16.75
C ARG A 16 3.30 -1.90 -16.48
N ASP A 17 2.37 -2.06 -17.42
CA ASP A 17 1.05 -1.44 -17.38
C ASP A 17 -0.07 -2.50 -17.35
N PRO A 18 -0.91 -2.54 -16.30
CA PRO A 18 -2.00 -3.50 -16.18
C PRO A 18 -3.03 -3.38 -17.31
N ALA A 19 -3.32 -2.17 -17.80
CA ALA A 19 -4.28 -1.97 -18.89
C ALA A 19 -3.76 -2.51 -20.23
N VAL A 20 -2.43 -2.55 -20.40
CA VAL A 20 -1.79 -3.21 -21.55
C VAL A 20 -1.78 -4.72 -21.35
N ARG A 21 -1.56 -5.19 -20.12
CA ARG A 21 -1.58 -6.62 -19.75
C ARG A 21 -2.92 -7.28 -20.06
N GLU A 22 -4.04 -6.62 -19.74
CA GLU A 22 -5.39 -7.16 -19.98
C GLU A 22 -5.71 -7.39 -21.46
N LYS A 23 -5.06 -6.65 -22.36
CA LYS A 23 -5.22 -6.80 -23.81
C LYS A 23 -4.58 -8.09 -24.34
N PHE A 24 -3.73 -8.73 -23.55
CA PHE A 24 -3.03 -9.95 -23.92
C PHE A 24 -3.58 -11.14 -23.12
N ASN A 25 -4.16 -12.12 -23.83
CA ASN A 25 -4.74 -13.32 -23.22
C ASN A 25 -3.69 -14.19 -22.47
N SER A 26 -2.42 -14.09 -22.84
CA SER A 26 -1.33 -14.82 -22.17
C SER A 26 0.01 -14.12 -22.34
N VAL A 27 0.44 -13.36 -21.32
CA VAL A 27 1.80 -12.81 -21.23
C VAL A 27 2.69 -13.82 -20.50
N PRO A 28 3.94 -14.06 -20.94
CA PRO A 28 4.87 -14.89 -20.20
C PRO A 28 5.05 -14.39 -18.76
N VAL A 29 5.30 -15.32 -17.84
CA VAL A 29 5.53 -15.02 -16.42
C VAL A 29 6.79 -14.15 -16.28
N HIS A 30 6.70 -13.10 -15.47
CA HIS A 30 7.84 -12.22 -15.21
C HIS A 30 8.99 -13.01 -14.54
N PRO A 31 10.27 -12.79 -14.93
CA PRO A 31 11.41 -13.53 -14.37
C PRO A 31 11.58 -13.36 -12.84
N SER A 32 11.06 -12.28 -12.27
CA SER A 32 10.96 -12.08 -10.80
C SER A 32 9.93 -12.98 -10.09
N GLY A 33 9.33 -13.93 -10.81
CA GLY A 33 8.38 -14.90 -10.25
C GLY A 33 6.93 -14.48 -10.42
N LYS A 34 6.04 -15.14 -9.66
CA LYS A 34 4.61 -14.83 -9.65
C LYS A 34 4.46 -13.34 -9.36
N THR A 35 3.85 -12.60 -10.28
CA THR A 35 3.42 -11.23 -9.98
C THR A 35 2.58 -11.32 -8.72
N PHE A 36 2.96 -10.60 -7.66
CA PHE A 36 2.02 -10.35 -6.58
C PHE A 36 0.78 -9.81 -7.29
N GLY A 37 -0.32 -10.55 -7.19
CA GLY A 37 -1.60 -10.01 -7.63
C GLY A 37 -1.75 -8.65 -6.97
N GLU A 38 -2.41 -7.74 -7.68
CA GLU A 38 -2.86 -6.49 -7.08
C GLU A 38 -3.54 -6.88 -5.76
N LEU A 39 -3.01 -6.40 -4.64
CA LEU A 39 -3.65 -6.68 -3.35
C LEU A 39 -5.09 -6.21 -3.48
N THR A 40 -6.02 -7.04 -3.07
CA THR A 40 -7.41 -6.56 -3.01
C THR A 40 -7.47 -5.41 -2.00
N GLU A 41 -8.47 -4.54 -2.10
CA GLU A 41 -8.60 -3.40 -1.17
C GLU A 41 -8.60 -3.87 0.29
N GLU A 42 -9.16 -5.05 0.54
CA GLU A 42 -9.19 -5.70 1.86
C GLU A 42 -7.81 -6.18 2.31
N GLU A 43 -7.02 -6.79 1.42
CA GLU A 43 -5.64 -7.17 1.71
C GLU A 43 -4.78 -5.91 1.94
N LEU A 44 -5.01 -4.84 1.18
CA LEU A 44 -4.26 -3.59 1.27
C LEU A 44 -4.54 -2.87 2.59
N ALA A 45 -5.80 -2.88 3.03
CA ALA A 45 -6.21 -2.39 4.34
C ALA A 45 -5.55 -3.19 5.48
N HIS A 46 -5.31 -4.50 5.27
CA HIS A 46 -4.58 -5.31 6.24
C HIS A 46 -3.09 -4.94 6.31
N VAL A 47 -2.46 -4.63 5.16
CA VAL A 47 -1.05 -4.24 5.08
C VAL A 47 -0.78 -2.85 5.66
N GLN A 48 -1.71 -1.90 5.52
CA GLN A 48 -1.57 -0.55 6.09
C GLN A 48 -1.75 -0.49 7.62
N GLY A 49 -1.81 -1.64 8.30
CA GLY A 49 -1.93 -1.69 9.74
C GLY A 49 -3.39 -1.67 10.16
N ALA A 50 -4.08 -2.80 9.97
CA ALA A 50 -5.38 -3.09 10.56
C ALA A 50 -5.38 -3.16 12.12
N SER A 51 -4.33 -2.66 12.77
CA SER A 51 -4.29 -2.49 14.21
C SER A 51 -4.89 -1.14 14.56
N ASP A 52 -6.20 -1.14 14.84
CA ASP A 52 -6.97 -0.15 15.60
C ASP A 52 -6.26 1.20 15.80
N VAL A 53 -6.13 1.98 14.70
CA VAL A 53 -5.83 3.41 14.83
C VAL A 53 -7.09 4.06 15.40
N LYS A 54 -7.26 3.96 16.71
CA LYS A 54 -8.33 4.63 17.45
C LYS A 54 -8.19 6.13 17.23
N PRO A 55 -9.09 6.78 16.48
CA PRO A 55 -9.06 8.23 16.37
C PRO A 55 -9.24 8.90 17.76
N GLU A 56 -9.82 8.16 18.71
CA GLU A 56 -10.00 8.49 20.12
C GLU A 56 -8.69 8.85 20.86
N THR A 57 -7.53 8.28 20.46
CA THR A 57 -6.27 8.49 21.19
C THR A 57 -5.62 9.84 20.90
N SER A 58 -5.90 10.42 19.73
CA SER A 58 -5.37 11.72 19.32
C SER A 58 -5.83 12.90 20.19
N PRO A 59 -7.15 13.07 20.50
CA PRO A 59 -7.58 14.15 21.39
C PRO A 59 -7.10 13.96 22.83
N ALA A 60 -7.05 12.72 23.33
CA ALA A 60 -6.58 12.44 24.69
C ALA A 60 -5.10 12.82 24.89
N CYS A 61 -4.23 12.48 23.93
CA CYS A 61 -2.81 12.85 23.96
C CYS A 61 -2.63 14.37 23.85
N ALA A 62 -3.37 15.04 22.96
CA ALA A 62 -3.30 16.49 22.83
C ALA A 62 -3.69 17.21 24.13
N ILE A 63 -4.80 16.80 24.76
CA ILE A 63 -5.28 17.38 26.03
C ILE A 63 -4.27 17.12 27.15
N GLY A 64 -3.77 15.88 27.27
CA GLY A 64 -2.77 15.52 28.29
C GLY A 64 -1.48 16.34 28.17
N THR A 65 -1.03 16.60 26.93
CA THR A 65 0.19 17.38 26.67
C THR A 65 0.02 18.84 27.07
N VAL A 66 -1.13 19.45 26.77
CA VAL A 66 -1.42 20.85 27.14
C VAL A 66 -1.48 21.02 28.66
N ILE A 67 -2.12 20.08 29.38
CA ILE A 67 -2.19 20.12 30.84
C ILE A 67 -0.78 19.98 31.45
N ALA A 68 0.04 19.05 30.95
CA ALA A 68 1.39 18.84 31.46
C ALA A 68 2.30 20.06 31.24
N ILE A 69 2.25 20.69 30.06
CA ILE A 69 3.04 21.90 29.76
C ILE A 69 2.61 23.05 30.65
N THR A 70 1.31 23.31 30.78
CA THR A 70 0.79 24.42 31.59
C THR A 70 1.11 24.25 33.08
N TYR A 71 1.01 23.03 33.61
CA TYR A 71 1.38 22.74 34.98
C TYR A 71 2.87 22.97 35.24
N SER A 72 3.73 22.49 34.33
CA SER A 72 5.19 22.65 34.43
C SER A 72 5.61 24.12 34.41
N LEU A 73 5.03 24.94 33.53
CA LEU A 73 5.33 26.38 33.46
C LEU A 73 4.85 27.17 34.70
N LYS A 74 3.80 26.69 35.37
CA LYS A 74 3.19 27.37 36.52
C LYS A 74 3.88 27.00 37.84
N TYR A 75 4.33 25.75 38.00
CA TYR A 75 4.80 25.22 39.27
C TYR A 75 6.29 24.82 39.29
N CYS A 76 6.94 24.67 38.14
CA CYS A 76 8.35 24.28 38.04
C CYS A 76 9.22 25.37 37.38
N LYS A 77 8.93 26.64 37.68
CA LYS A 77 9.72 27.79 37.21
C LYS A 77 11.05 27.88 37.96
#